data_AF-B5HIV6-F1
#
_entry.id   AF-B5HIV6-F1
#
_cell.length_a   1.000
_cell.length_b   1.000
_cell.length_c   1.000
_cell.angle_alpha   90.00
_cell.angle_beta   90.00
_cell.angle_gamma   90.00
#
_symmetry.space_group_name_H-M   'P 1'
#
loop_
_entity.id
_entity.type
_entity.pdbx_description
1 polymer ?
#
loop_
_entity_poly.entity_id
_entity_poly.type
_entity_poly.pdbx_seq_one_letter_code
_entity_poly.pdbx_strand_id
1 'polypeptide(L)' 'MMAARRWPVRVVRRCLRPVWQGLVACGGVYLAGESTRTAAQRPPLLLRPPVGHPERLRPDVPLTALERALLEEWQRAG' A
#
# COMPACT_ATOMS: atom_id res chain seq x y z
N MET A 1 -33.58 27.05 13.41
CA MET A 1 -33.27 25.68 13.91
C MET A 1 -33.26 24.72 12.73
N MET A 2 -32.08 24.39 12.18
CA MET A 2 -31.98 23.33 11.16
C MET A 2 -32.04 21.98 11.87
N ALA A 3 -33.14 21.25 11.70
CA ALA A 3 -33.27 19.89 12.17
C ALA A 3 -32.27 19.00 11.44
N ALA A 4 -31.30 18.42 12.17
CA ALA A 4 -30.37 17.46 11.62
C ALA A 4 -31.16 16.19 11.21
N ARG A 5 -31.45 16.07 9.91
CA ARG A 5 -32.11 14.90 9.35
C ARG A 5 -31.20 13.70 9.57
N ARG A 6 -31.56 12.83 10.51
CA ARG A 6 -30.80 11.61 10.80
C ARG A 6 -31.09 10.59 9.71
N TRP A 7 -30.11 10.37 8.84
CA TRP A 7 -30.20 9.37 7.79
C TRP A 7 -30.11 7.97 8.40
N PRO A 8 -30.92 7.00 7.98
CA PRO A 8 -30.80 5.65 8.47
C PRO A 8 -29.44 5.07 8.09
N VAL A 9 -28.78 4.40 9.03
CA VAL A 9 -27.44 3.81 8.88
C VAL A 9 -27.32 2.93 7.63
N ARG A 10 -28.42 2.30 7.21
CA ARG A 10 -28.50 1.51 5.97
C ARG A 10 -28.30 2.35 4.71
N VAL A 11 -28.89 3.55 4.64
CA VAL A 11 -28.73 4.46 3.49
C VAL A 11 -27.31 5.03 3.48
N VAL A 12 -26.80 5.44 4.65
CA VAL A 12 -25.41 5.89 4.78
C VAL A 12 -24.45 4.79 4.30
N ARG A 13 -24.59 3.55 4.78
CA ARG A 13 -23.75 2.43 4.35
C ARG A 13 -23.90 2.10 2.86
N ARG A 14 -25.11 2.20 2.30
CA ARG A 14 -25.37 1.92 0.89
C ARG A 14 -24.78 2.99 -0.04
N CYS A 15 -24.61 4.24 0.43
CA CYS A 15 -23.94 5.31 -0.30
C CYS A 15 -22.43 5.34 -0.05
N LEU A 16 -21.98 5.12 1.19
CA LEU A 16 -20.56 5.12 1.53
C LEU A 16 -19.81 3.98 0.85
N ARG A 17 -20.42 2.80 0.74
CA ARG A 17 -19.78 1.63 0.14
C ARG A 17 -19.38 1.84 -1.33
N PRO A 18 -20.25 2.28 -2.24
CA PRO A 18 -19.86 2.54 -3.62
C PRO A 18 -18.91 3.73 -3.75
N VAL A 19 -19.05 4.77 -2.91
CA VAL A 19 -18.09 5.89 -2.88
C VAL A 19 -16.70 5.42 -2.45
N TRP A 20 -16.61 4.61 -1.40
CA TRP A 20 -15.38 3.98 -0.94
C TRP A 20 -14.76 3.09 -2.03
N GLN A 21 -15.57 2.25 -2.68
CA GLN A 21 -15.12 1.41 -3.79
C GLN A 21 -14.57 2.25 -4.95
N GLY A 22 -15.23 3.36 -5.28
CA GLY A 22 -14.76 4.30 -6.29
C GLY A 22 -13.43 4.97 -5.92
N LEU A 23 -13.28 5.40 -4.66
CA LEU A 23 -12.03 5.96 -4.15
C LEU A 23 -10.88 4.94 -4.17
N VAL A 24 -11.15 3.69 -3.76
CA VAL A 24 -10.17 2.60 -3.80
C VAL A 24 -9.77 2.28 -5.24
N ALA A 25 -10.72 2.19 -6.17
CA ALA A 25 -10.43 1.94 -7.58
C ALA A 25 -9.63 3.09 -8.21
N CYS A 26 -10.02 4.34 -7.94
CA CYS A 26 -9.32 5.53 -8.42
C CYS A 26 -7.88 5.59 -7.87
N GLY A 27 -7.73 5.40 -6.56
CA GLY A 27 -6.42 5.32 -5.92
C GLY A 27 -5.57 4.18 -6.48
N GLY A 28 -6.17 3.01 -6.73
CA GLY A 28 -5.50 1.87 -7.35
C GLY A 28 -4.96 2.19 -8.75
N VAL A 29 -5.73 2.88 -9.60
CA VAL A 29 -5.28 3.29 -10.95
C VAL A 29 -4.14 4.29 -10.86
N TYR A 30 -4.24 5.31 -9.99
CA TYR A 30 -3.17 6.29 -9.80
C TYR A 30 -1.89 5.65 -9.24
N LEU A 31 -2.02 4.79 -8.24
CA LEU A 31 -0.89 4.13 -7.60
C LEU A 31 -0.22 3.13 -8.55
N ALA A 32 -1.00 2.37 -9.32
CA ALA A 32 -0.47 1.46 -10.34
C ALA A 32 0.24 2.22 -11.47
N GLY A 33 -0.35 3.32 -11.93
CA GLY A 33 0.27 4.22 -12.91
C GLY A 33 1.59 4.81 -12.42
N GLU A 34 1.66 5.27 -11.17
CA GLU A 34 2.88 5.85 -10.60
C GLU A 34 3.94 4.76 -10.30
N SER A 35 3.51 3.58 -9.85
CA SER A 35 4.39 2.44 -9.60
C SER A 35 5.02 1.92 -10.89
N THR A 36 4.24 1.81 -11.96
CA THR A 36 4.74 1.41 -13.30
C THR A 36 5.66 2.47 -13.88
N ARG A 37 5.31 3.76 -13.76
CA ARG A 37 6.17 4.88 -14.17
C ARG A 37 7.50 4.88 -13.42
N THR A 38 7.47 4.72 -12.10
CA THR A 38 8.67 4.64 -11.25
C THR A 38 9.50 3.41 -11.57
N ALA A 39 8.88 2.25 -11.80
CA ALA A 39 9.58 1.03 -12.19
C ALA A 39 10.26 1.18 -13.55
N ALA A 40 9.59 1.78 -14.54
CA ALA A 40 10.15 2.04 -15.86
C ALA A 40 11.29 3.08 -15.85
N GLN A 41 11.26 4.03 -14.90
CA GLN A 41 12.28 5.06 -14.74
C GLN A 41 13.41 4.69 -13.78
N ARG A 42 13.33 3.54 -13.09
CA ARG A 42 14.42 3.08 -12.22
C ARG A 42 15.59 2.57 -13.07
N PRO A 43 16.75 3.25 -13.07
CA PRO A 43 17.97 2.64 -13.60
C PRO A 43 18.25 1.31 -12.85
N PRO A 44 18.84 0.29 -13.51
CA PRO A 44 19.14 -1.01 -12.90
C PRO A 44 19.98 -0.93 -11.62
N LEU A 45 20.68 0.19 -11.41
CA LEU A 45 21.50 0.47 -10.24
C LEU A 45 20.71 0.77 -8.96
N LEU A 46 19.38 0.95 -9.02
CA LEU A 46 18.52 1.16 -7.84
C LEU A 46 17.90 -0.14 -7.28
N LEU A 47 18.28 -1.31 -7.82
CA LEU A 47 17.82 -2.60 -7.30
C LEU A 47 18.31 -2.88 -5.87
N ARG A 48 19.35 -2.18 -5.41
CA ARG A 48 19.90 -2.34 -4.07
C ARG A 48 20.40 -1.01 -3.52
N PRO A 49 20.09 -0.68 -2.25
CA PRO A 49 20.67 0.49 -1.60
C PRO A 49 22.21 0.44 -1.67
N PRO A 50 22.88 1.61 -1.77
CA PRO A 50 24.33 1.71 -1.75
C PRO A 50 24.96 0.93 -0.60
N VAL A 51 26.20 0.48 -0.79
CA VAL A 51 26.96 -0.20 0.27
C VAL A 51 27.09 0.75 1.47
N GLY A 52 26.53 0.36 2.62
CA GLY A 52 26.58 1.14 3.86
C GLY A 52 25.28 1.89 4.23
N HIS A 53 24.24 1.85 3.38
CA HIS A 53 22.96 2.47 3.71
C HIS A 53 22.19 1.68 4.80
N PRO A 54 21.61 2.33 5.84
CA PRO A 54 20.92 1.66 6.94
C PRO A 54 19.76 0.73 6.54
N GLU A 55 19.02 1.03 5.48
CA GLU A 55 17.93 0.17 4.98
C GLU A 55 18.41 -1.03 4.16
N ARG A 56 19.73 -1.19 3.97
CA ARG A 56 20.28 -2.37 3.31
C ARG A 56 20.23 -3.53 4.28
N LEU A 57 19.37 -4.52 3.97
CA LEU A 57 19.41 -5.83 4.62
C LEU A 57 20.84 -6.36 4.60
N ARG A 58 21.44 -6.45 5.78
CA ARG A 58 22.77 -7.02 6.00
C ARG A 58 22.65 -8.54 5.85
N PRO A 59 23.23 -9.16 4.81
CA PRO A 59 23.12 -10.62 4.63
C PRO A 59 23.85 -11.40 5.75
N ASP A 60 24.76 -10.72 6.44
CA ASP A 60 25.50 -11.19 7.62
C ASP A 60 24.66 -11.20 8.91
N VAL A 61 23.55 -10.46 8.95
CA VAL A 61 22.70 -10.35 10.13
C VAL A 61 21.45 -11.22 9.90
N PRO A 62 21.21 -12.24 10.75
CA PRO A 62 20.02 -13.07 10.61
C PRO A 62 18.77 -12.22 10.85
N LEU A 63 17.74 -12.43 10.02
CA LEU A 63 16.43 -11.82 10.22
C LEU A 63 15.89 -12.17 11.61
N THR A 64 15.32 -11.17 12.29
CA THR A 64 14.55 -11.38 13.51
C THR A 64 13.31 -12.24 13.24
N ALA A 65 12.72 -12.81 14.29
CA ALA A 65 11.50 -13.61 14.14
C ALA A 65 10.35 -12.82 13.49
N LEU A 66 10.23 -11.53 13.82
CA LEU A 66 9.23 -10.63 13.25
C LEU A 66 9.47 -10.39 11.75
N GLU A 67 10.70 -10.07 11.36
CA GLU A 67 11.03 -9.82 9.95
C GLU A 67 10.85 -11.08 9.09
N ARG A 68 11.14 -12.27 9.64
CA ARG A 68 10.82 -13.54 8.96
C ARG A 68 9.31 -13.70 8.75
N ALA A 69 8.50 -13.45 9.77
CA ALA A 69 7.05 -13.54 9.67
C ALA A 69 6.48 -12.57 8.62
N LEU A 70 6.98 -11.34 8.58
CA LEU A 70 6.59 -10.33 7.59
C LEU A 70 7.02 -10.73 6.17
N LEU A 71 8.22 -11.31 6.01
CA LEU A 71 8.69 -11.79 4.72
C LEU A 71 7.80 -12.92 4.17
N GLU A 72 7.41 -13.86 5.03
CA GLU A 72 6.48 -14.92 4.66
C GLU A 72 5.09 -14.38 4.30
N GLU A 73 4.60 -13.36 5.00
CA GLU A 73 3.34 -12.70 4.67
C GLU A 73 3.41 -11.99 3.32
N TRP A 74 4.50 -11.27 3.04
CA TRP A 74 4.73 -10.61 1.77
C TRP A 74 4.77 -11.60 0.60
N GLN A 75 5.44 -12.74 0.77
CA GLN A 75 5.50 -13.80 -0.24
C GLN A 75 4.15 -14.47 -0.51
N ARG A 76 3.23 -14.48 0.45
CA ARG A 76 1.85 -14.99 0.23
C ARG A 76 0.93 -13.97 -0.45
N ALA A 77 1.28 -12.68 -0.41
CA ALA A 77 0.46 -11.58 -0.92
C ALA A 77 0.80 -11.14 -2.35
N GLY A 78 1.94 -11.60 -2.90
CA GLY A 78 2.35 -11.41 -4.30
C GLY A 78 1.96 -12.60 -5.18
#